data_AF-A0A6V7X330-F1
#
_entry.id   AF-A0A6V7X330-F1
#
_cell.length_a   1.000
_cell.length_b   1.000
_cell.length_c   1.000
_cell.angle_alpha   90.00
_cell.angle_beta   90.00
_cell.angle_gamma   90.00
#
_symmetry.space_group_name_H-M   'P 1'
#
loop_
_entity.id
_entity.type
_entity.pdbx_description
1 polymer ?
#
loop_
_entity_poly.entity_id
_entity_poly.type
_entity_poly.pdbx_seq_one_letter_code
_entity_poly.pdbx_strand_id
1 'polypeptide(L)'
;MFKAPFTMVISGATGSGKTQWLMKFLANCEQLIEPPPNKILYCFGEMNENIFKLKEMGITTYNGVPEVELIKLHQLLILDDLMLNIPVDFLDLLFTRGSHNWGVNVIFVTQSLYGRDIRTARANAHYILFN
;
A
#
# COMPACT_ATOMS: atom_id res chain seq x y z
N MET A 1 -17.15 0.13 1.80
CA MET A 1 -16.55 0.49 0.51
C MET A 1 -15.62 1.66 0.74
N PHE A 2 -14.35 1.52 0.39
CA PHE A 2 -13.32 2.57 0.50
C PHE A 2 -13.51 3.56 -0.65
N LYS A 3 -13.50 4.87 -0.35
CA LYS A 3 -13.69 5.92 -1.36
C LYS A 3 -12.34 6.39 -1.88
N ALA A 4 -12.11 6.27 -3.19
CA ALA A 4 -10.87 6.72 -3.80
C ALA A 4 -10.86 8.25 -4.03
N PRO A 5 -9.69 8.90 -3.99
CA PRO A 5 -8.41 8.35 -3.51
C PRO A 5 -8.39 8.23 -1.98
N PHE A 6 -7.74 7.20 -1.45
CA PHE A 6 -7.52 7.05 -0.01
C PHE A 6 -6.09 6.65 0.34
N THR A 7 -5.77 6.83 1.62
CA THR A 7 -4.54 6.36 2.24
C THR A 7 -4.89 5.40 3.38
N MET A 8 -4.15 4.31 3.51
CA MET A 8 -4.39 3.29 4.52
C MET A 8 -3.07 2.83 5.13
N VAL A 9 -3.05 2.67 6.45
CA VAL A 9 -1.97 1.98 7.16
C VAL A 9 -2.51 0.65 7.69
N ILE A 10 -1.81 -0.44 7.36
CA ILE A 10 -2.05 -1.76 7.93
C ILE A 10 -0.90 -2.06 8.89
N SER A 11 -1.21 -2.29 10.17
CA SER A 11 -0.20 -2.52 11.20
C SER A 11 -0.46 -3.80 11.99
N GLY A 12 0.63 -4.48 12.35
CA GLY A 12 0.58 -5.75 13.05
C GLY A 12 1.92 -6.46 13.08
N ALA A 13 2.19 -7.28 14.09
CA ALA A 13 3.47 -7.97 14.22
C ALA A 13 3.77 -8.90 13.02
N THR A 14 5.02 -9.32 12.85
CA THR A 14 5.38 -10.35 11.86
C THR A 14 4.54 -11.61 12.12
N GLY A 15 3.96 -12.17 11.05
CA GLY A 15 3.06 -13.33 11.15
C GLY A 15 1.63 -13.03 11.59
N SER A 16 1.23 -11.78 11.87
CA SER A 16 -0.13 -11.45 12.33
C SER A 16 -1.24 -11.52 11.26
N GLY A 17 -0.92 -11.95 10.04
CA GLY A 17 -1.93 -12.13 8.98
C GLY A 17 -2.11 -10.94 8.03
N LYS A 18 -1.28 -9.88 8.13
CA LYS A 18 -1.38 -8.67 7.28
C LYS A 18 -1.38 -8.99 5.78
N THR A 19 -0.39 -9.73 5.31
CA THR A 19 -0.25 -10.10 3.90
C THR A 19 -1.44 -10.97 3.45
N GLN A 20 -1.92 -11.89 4.27
CA GLN A 20 -3.09 -12.72 3.96
C GLN A 20 -4.37 -11.87 3.84
N TRP A 21 -4.55 -10.88 4.72
CA TRP A 21 -5.65 -9.92 4.61
C TRP A 21 -5.54 -9.12 3.32
N LEU A 22 -4.33 -8.65 2.99
CA LEU A 22 -4.06 -7.86 1.80
C LEU A 22 -4.31 -8.64 0.50
N MET A 23 -3.93 -9.92 0.44
CA MET A 23 -4.24 -10.80 -0.70
C MET A 23 -5.76 -10.94 -0.89
N LYS A 24 -6.51 -11.14 0.20
CA LYS A 24 -7.99 -11.19 0.13
C LYS A 24 -8.58 -9.85 -0.29
N PHE A 25 -8.04 -8.75 0.20
CA PHE A 25 -8.44 -7.40 -0.18
C PHE A 25 -8.22 -7.16 -1.69
N LEU A 26 -7.05 -7.50 -2.22
CA LEU A 26 -6.71 -7.33 -3.63
C LEU A 26 -7.59 -8.20 -4.54
N ALA A 27 -7.87 -9.44 -4.14
CA ALA A 27 -8.78 -10.34 -4.87
C ALA A 27 -10.23 -9.84 -4.93
N ASN A 28 -10.62 -8.91 -4.05
CA ASN A 28 -11.98 -8.37 -3.98
C ASN A 28 -12.03 -6.84 -4.17
N CYS A 29 -10.94 -6.23 -4.66
CA CYS A 29 -10.82 -4.77 -4.67
C CYS A 29 -11.90 -4.08 -5.52
N GLU A 30 -12.39 -4.75 -6.57
CA GLU A 30 -13.49 -4.28 -7.42
C GLU A 30 -14.80 -4.01 -6.66
N GLN A 31 -15.05 -4.76 -5.58
CA GLN A 31 -16.25 -4.63 -4.74
C GLN A 31 -15.99 -3.77 -3.49
N LEU A 32 -14.71 -3.64 -3.11
CA LEU A 32 -14.31 -2.98 -1.88
C LEU A 32 -13.98 -1.50 -2.08
N ILE A 33 -13.53 -1.08 -3.27
CA ILE A 33 -13.07 0.27 -3.56
C ILE A 33 -13.97 0.93 -4.62
N GLU A 34 -14.31 2.20 -4.42
CA GLU A 34 -15.14 2.98 -5.34
C GLU A 34 -14.46 4.32 -5.71
N PRO A 35 -14.18 4.57 -7.01
CA PRO A 35 -14.23 3.61 -8.12
C PRO A 35 -13.17 2.49 -7.99
N PRO A 36 -13.41 1.31 -8.60
CA PRO A 36 -12.47 0.20 -8.54
C PRO A 36 -11.17 0.52 -9.31
N PRO A 37 -9.99 0.16 -8.77
CA PRO A 37 -8.72 0.38 -9.45
C PRO A 37 -8.47 -0.69 -10.52
N ASN A 38 -8.15 -0.26 -11.74
CA ASN A 38 -7.81 -1.13 -12.88
C ASN A 38 -6.31 -1.37 -13.02
N LYS A 39 -5.47 -0.59 -12.33
CA LYS A 39 -4.01 -0.72 -12.36
C LYS A 39 -3.45 -0.69 -10.95
N ILE A 40 -2.87 -1.80 -10.54
CA ILE A 40 -2.33 -1.99 -9.19
C ILE A 40 -0.82 -2.18 -9.27
N LEU A 41 -0.09 -1.42 -8.45
CA LEU A 41 1.34 -1.54 -8.26
C LEU A 41 1.61 -2.08 -6.84
N TYR A 42 2.13 -3.31 -6.78
CA TYR A 42 2.52 -3.95 -5.54
C TYR A 42 4.03 -3.88 -5.36
N CYS A 43 4.48 -3.10 -4.38
CA CYS A 43 5.89 -2.95 -4.05
C CYS A 43 6.24 -3.81 -2.83
N PHE A 44 7.32 -4.58 -2.92
CA PHE A 44 7.73 -5.54 -1.89
C PHE A 44 9.23 -5.45 -1.58
N GLY A 45 9.62 -5.74 -0.34
CA GLY A 45 11.03 -5.85 0.07
C GLY A 45 11.61 -7.24 -0.16
N GLU A 46 10.85 -8.29 0.16
CA GLU A 46 11.30 -9.68 0.05
C GLU A 46 10.47 -10.48 -0.98
N MET A 47 11.16 -11.20 -1.87
CA MET A 47 10.52 -12.10 -2.84
C MET A 47 9.94 -13.33 -2.13
N ASN A 48 8.67 -13.65 -2.38
CA ASN A 48 8.01 -14.83 -1.83
C ASN A 48 6.94 -15.39 -2.79
N GLU A 49 6.31 -16.51 -2.40
CA GLU A 49 5.30 -17.18 -3.23
C GLU A 49 4.07 -16.31 -3.57
N ASN A 50 3.73 -15.32 -2.73
CA ASN A 50 2.58 -14.45 -2.99
C ASN A 50 2.85 -13.50 -4.15
N ILE A 51 4.11 -13.14 -4.41
CA ILE A 51 4.48 -12.29 -5.55
C ILE A 51 4.13 -12.98 -6.88
N PHE A 52 4.28 -14.29 -6.97
CA PHE A 52 3.86 -15.05 -8.17
C PHE A 52 2.34 -15.03 -8.33
N LYS A 53 1.59 -15.26 -7.25
CA LYS A 53 0.12 -15.19 -7.24
C LYS A 53 -0.39 -13.81 -7.66
N LEU A 54 0.27 -12.73 -7.22
CA LEU A 54 -0.07 -11.37 -7.62
C LEU A 54 0.12 -11.15 -9.13
N LYS A 55 1.22 -11.66 -9.71
CA LYS A 55 1.45 -11.59 -11.16
C LYS A 55 0.39 -12.36 -11.94
N GLU A 56 -0.02 -13.54 -11.47
CA GLU A 56 -1.12 -14.32 -12.07
C GLU A 56 -2.45 -13.58 -12.04
N MET A 57 -2.68 -12.74 -11.01
CA MET A 57 -3.84 -11.83 -10.94
C MET A 57 -3.71 -10.60 -11.86
N GLY A 58 -2.64 -10.48 -12.64
CA GLY A 58 -2.37 -9.31 -13.50
C GLY A 58 -1.86 -8.08 -12.76
N ILE A 59 -1.46 -8.21 -11.49
CA ILE A 59 -0.94 -7.10 -10.69
C ILE A 59 0.54 -6.84 -11.05
N THR A 60 0.89 -5.57 -11.23
CA THR A 60 2.28 -5.17 -11.47
C THR A 60 3.05 -5.25 -10.16
N THR A 61 4.12 -6.03 -10.14
CA THR A 61 4.96 -6.20 -8.94
C THR A 61 6.31 -5.48 -9.10
N TYR A 62 6.79 -4.83 -8.05
CA TYR A 62 8.05 -4.08 -8.05
C TYR A 62 8.85 -4.38 -6.77
N ASN A 63 10.14 -4.71 -6.91
CA ASN A 63 11.01 -4.93 -5.75
C ASN A 63 11.60 -3.58 -5.29
N GLY A 64 11.31 -3.18 -4.06
CA GLY A 64 11.78 -1.93 -3.47
C GLY A 64 10.79 -0.77 -3.59
N VAL A 65 11.31 0.45 -3.41
CA VAL A 65 10.52 1.69 -3.45
C VAL A 65 10.46 2.21 -4.91
N PRO A 66 9.28 2.41 -5.50
CA PRO A 66 9.15 2.86 -6.88
C PRO A 66 9.36 4.37 -7.02
N GLU A 67 9.70 4.81 -8.23
CA GLU A 67 9.72 6.22 -8.60
C GLU A 67 8.30 6.78 -8.78
N VAL A 68 8.15 8.10 -8.66
CA VAL A 68 6.85 8.80 -8.71
C VAL A 68 6.15 8.59 -10.06
N GLU A 69 6.92 8.59 -11.15
CA GLU A 69 6.43 8.41 -12.51
C GLU A 69 5.74 7.06 -12.66
N LEU A 70 6.32 6.01 -12.10
CA LEU A 70 5.73 4.67 -12.11
C LEU A 70 4.44 4.63 -11.27
N ILE A 71 4.42 5.27 -10.09
CA ILE A 71 3.23 5.33 -9.23
C ILE A 71 2.06 5.98 -9.98
N LYS A 72 2.30 7.09 -10.68
CA LYS A 72 1.26 7.85 -11.40
C LYS A 72 0.61 7.09 -12.55
N LEU A 73 1.21 6.00 -13.02
CA LEU A 73 0.61 5.12 -14.04
C LEU A 73 -0.43 4.14 -13.45
N HIS A 74 -0.56 4.09 -12.13
CA HIS A 74 -1.41 3.16 -11.38
C HIS A 74 -2.47 3.90 -10.58
N GLN A 75 -3.44 3.16 -10.04
CA GLN A 75 -4.56 3.68 -9.25
C GLN A 75 -4.55 3.15 -7.82
N LEU A 76 -3.80 2.09 -7.55
CA LEU A 76 -3.56 1.57 -6.21
C LEU A 76 -2.09 1.20 -6.06
N LEU A 77 -1.44 1.83 -5.10
CA LEU A 77 -0.07 1.56 -4.65
C LEU A 77 -0.13 0.79 -3.35
N ILE A 78 0.54 -0.37 -3.32
CA ILE A 78 0.80 -1.14 -2.12
C ILE A 78 2.30 -1.05 -1.80
N LEU A 79 2.62 -0.74 -0.55
CA LEU A 79 3.97 -0.75 0.00
C LEU A 79 4.02 -1.79 1.13
N ASP A 80 4.41 -3.02 0.81
CA ASP A 80 4.48 -4.14 1.75
C ASP A 80 5.93 -4.51 2.06
N ASP A 81 6.24 -4.73 3.34
CA ASP A 81 7.59 -5.07 3.81
C ASP A 81 8.70 -4.07 3.37
N LEU A 82 8.34 -2.80 3.21
CA LEU A 82 9.27 -1.73 2.82
C LEU A 82 9.58 -0.75 3.96
N MET A 83 9.11 -1.03 5.18
CA MET A 83 9.16 -0.05 6.28
C MET A 83 10.57 0.39 6.67
N LEU A 84 11.60 -0.44 6.42
CA LEU A 84 13.00 -0.10 6.70
C LEU A 84 13.70 0.61 5.54
N ASN A 85 13.16 0.49 4.32
CA ASN A 85 13.79 0.97 3.10
C ASN A 85 13.13 2.23 2.54
N ILE A 86 11.87 2.51 2.91
CA ILE A 86 11.15 3.68 2.43
C ILE A 86 11.67 4.97 3.08
N PRO A 87 12.09 5.97 2.30
CA PRO A 87 12.45 7.27 2.86
C PRO A 87 11.23 7.93 3.53
N VAL A 88 11.43 8.49 4.72
CA VAL A 88 10.37 9.14 5.50
C VAL A 88 9.68 10.24 4.72
N ASP A 89 10.46 11.13 4.08
CA ASP A 89 9.93 12.24 3.28
C ASP A 89 9.08 11.76 2.09
N PHE A 90 9.39 10.57 1.55
CA PHE A 90 8.63 9.97 0.46
C PHE A 90 7.30 9.40 0.96
N LEU A 91 7.31 8.71 2.09
CA LEU A 91 6.09 8.23 2.72
C LEU A 91 5.18 9.41 3.13
N ASP A 92 5.77 10.46 3.70
CA ASP A 92 5.07 11.70 4.07
C ASP A 92 4.46 12.38 2.84
N LEU A 93 5.19 12.46 1.72
CA LEU A 93 4.68 12.96 0.46
C LEU A 93 3.43 12.20 0.00
N LEU A 94 3.48 10.86 0.01
CA LEU A 94 2.36 10.01 -0.42
C LEU A 94 1.11 10.25 0.41
N PHE A 95 1.26 10.32 1.73
CA PHE A 95 0.14 10.40 2.67
C PHE A 95 -0.42 11.82 2.85
N THR A 96 0.36 12.87 2.57
CA THR A 96 -0.10 14.26 2.73
C THR A 96 -0.74 14.83 1.47
N ARG A 97 -0.14 14.57 0.30
CA ARG A 97 -0.59 15.20 -0.97
C ARG A 97 -0.52 14.29 -2.18
N GLY A 98 0.37 13.30 -2.19
CA GLY A 98 0.60 12.40 -3.33
C GLY A 98 -0.66 11.63 -3.72
N SER A 99 -1.32 10.98 -2.75
CA SER A 99 -2.55 10.22 -2.99
C SER A 99 -3.64 11.05 -3.65
N HIS A 100 -3.96 12.22 -3.09
CA HIS A 100 -4.97 13.12 -3.63
C HIS A 100 -4.58 13.69 -4.99
N ASN A 101 -3.37 14.26 -5.11
CA ASN A 101 -2.96 14.99 -6.31
C ASN A 101 -2.75 14.08 -7.53
N TRP A 102 -2.45 12.80 -7.30
CA TRP A 102 -2.21 11.84 -8.38
C TRP A 102 -3.40 10.90 -8.61
N GLY A 103 -4.45 10.98 -7.78
CA GLY A 103 -5.59 10.06 -7.86
C GLY A 103 -5.22 8.61 -7.55
N VAL A 104 -4.24 8.40 -6.68
CA VAL A 104 -3.70 7.08 -6.34
C VAL A 104 -4.08 6.70 -4.92
N ASN A 105 -4.70 5.54 -4.76
CA ASN A 105 -4.90 4.93 -3.45
C ASN A 105 -3.57 4.41 -2.92
N VAL A 106 -3.24 4.64 -1.65
CA VAL A 106 -1.97 4.20 -1.06
C VAL A 106 -2.23 3.32 0.15
N ILE A 107 -1.69 2.10 0.16
CA ILE A 107 -1.71 1.21 1.32
C ILE A 107 -0.26 0.97 1.75
N PHE A 108 0.05 1.31 3.00
CA PHE A 108 1.34 1.06 3.62
C PHE A 108 1.21 -0.01 4.71
N VAL A 109 2.00 -1.06 4.61
CA VAL A 109 2.04 -2.15 5.58
C VAL A 109 3.25 -1.98 6.50
N THR A 110 3.03 -2.01 7.80
CA THR A 110 4.08 -1.84 8.81
C THR A 110 3.90 -2.83 9.97
N GLN A 111 4.96 -3.03 10.77
CA GLN A 111 4.90 -3.86 11.95
C GLN A 111 4.43 -3.10 13.21
N SER A 112 4.56 -1.78 13.22
CA SER A 112 4.20 -0.95 14.38
C SER A 112 3.73 0.42 13.96
N LEU A 113 2.61 0.88 14.52
CA LEU A 113 2.07 2.23 14.36
C LEU A 113 2.79 3.30 15.18
N TYR A 114 3.72 2.91 16.04
CA TYR A 114 4.44 3.83 16.93
C TYR A 114 5.89 4.08 16.49
N GLY A 115 6.27 3.63 15.28
CA GLY A 115 7.54 4.02 14.68
C GLY A 115 7.65 5.53 14.51
N ARG A 116 8.85 6.10 14.71
CA ARG A 116 9.08 7.55 14.53
C ARG A 116 8.79 8.00 13.10
N ASP A 117 9.17 7.17 12.15
CA ASP A 117 9.22 7.48 10.71
C ASP A 117 7.86 7.35 10.00
N ILE A 118 6.81 7.04 10.75
CA ILE A 118 5.46 6.83 10.19
C ILE A 118 4.43 7.79 10.80
N ARG A 119 4.87 8.75 11.62
CA ARG A 119 3.98 9.66 12.35
C ARG A 119 3.05 10.42 11.41
N THR A 120 3.58 11.01 10.35
CA THR A 120 2.82 11.78 9.37
C THR A 120 1.89 10.87 8.59
N ALA A 121 2.38 9.72 8.12
CA ALA A 121 1.56 8.73 7.43
C ALA A 121 0.36 8.30 8.26
N ARG A 122 0.59 7.95 9.54
CA ARG A 122 -0.48 7.61 10.49
C ARG A 122 -1.47 8.76 10.69
N ALA A 123 -0.99 9.99 10.85
CA ALA A 123 -1.85 11.15 11.10
C ALA A 123 -2.71 11.54 9.89
N ASN A 124 -2.26 11.21 8.67
CA ASN A 124 -2.95 11.50 7.42
C ASN A 124 -3.55 10.25 6.76
N ALA A 125 -3.59 9.12 7.48
CA ALA A 125 -4.25 7.91 6.99
C ALA A 125 -5.76 8.08 7.09
N HIS A 126 -6.47 7.87 5.97
CA HIS A 126 -7.93 7.81 5.98
C HIS A 126 -8.42 6.56 6.74
N TYR A 127 -7.65 5.47 6.66
CA TYR A 127 -7.95 4.20 7.30
C TYR A 127 -6.75 3.63 8.03
N ILE A 128 -6.96 3.10 9.22
CA ILE A 128 -5.94 2.34 9.97
C ILE A 128 -6.53 0.98 10.31
N LEU A 129 -5.86 -0.08 9.86
CA LEU A 129 -6.22 -1.47 10.16
C LEU A 129 -5.19 -2.08 11.11
N PHE A 130 -5.68 -2.76 12.14
CA PHE A 130 -4.87 -3.51 13.10
C PHE A 130 -5.09 -5.01 12.90
N ASN A 131 -4.00 -5.78 12.93
CA ASN A 131 -4.03 -7.24 12.86
C ASN A 131 -3.02 -7.85 13.84
#